data_AF-A0A2Z6I8N8-F1
#
_entry.id   AF-A0A2Z6I8N8-F1
#
_cell.length_a   1.000
_cell.length_b   1.000
_cell.length_c   1.000
_cell.angle_alpha   90.00
_cell.angle_beta   90.00
_cell.angle_gamma   90.00
#
_symmetry.space_group_name_H-M   'P 1'
#
loop_
_entity.id
_entity.type
_entity.pdbx_description
1 polymer ?
#
loop_
_entity_poly.entity_id
_entity_poly.type
_entity_poly.pdbx_seq_one_letter_code
_entity_poly.pdbx_strand_id
1 'polypeptide(L)'
;MSDATENHDDVPGWGDADPEAFERLARIWDALGCGPLWLERSTPDPLFDPITRRALLGEKVQPGAAPAAPSAPSAAASSAPAAPQPAPRFGRPAQAPGAAAPQRPRAPQGAQTQAPTRPGPQAQAPQGSQAAPAPIPILSEETKAKIRTADWATLEGLVRDCTACPISKTRQHPVFAEGAPGPKLVLVGEAPGAEEDLQGIPFVGKSGKLLTAMLDAIAVRRKDDIVILNALKCRPPQNRNPEPAETACCSHYLERQLEILKPDVLFLMGRFAVQTVLKDRAAAISRLRGVVHEAELSDGRKVKCVVSYHPSYLLRSPGEKAKAWEDLVLLRRTMREAGIPVREREKHW
;
A
#
# COMPACT_ATOMS: atom_id res chain seq x y z
N MET A 1 13.49 18.52 -58.36
CA MET A 1 13.75 18.39 -56.91
C MET A 1 13.64 19.78 -56.31
N SER A 2 12.45 20.14 -55.84
CA SER A 2 12.23 21.19 -54.85
C SER A 2 10.73 21.30 -54.56
N ASP A 3 10.45 21.50 -53.28
CA ASP A 3 9.21 21.96 -52.64
C ASP A 3 8.15 20.91 -52.29
N ALA A 4 8.32 20.35 -51.09
CA ALA A 4 7.24 19.86 -50.26
C ALA A 4 7.04 20.83 -49.09
N THR A 5 5.95 21.60 -49.14
CA THR A 5 5.32 22.22 -47.97
C THR A 5 4.22 21.28 -47.49
N GLU A 6 4.44 20.55 -46.39
CA GLU A 6 3.39 19.77 -45.73
C GLU A 6 2.51 20.70 -44.89
N ASN A 7 1.22 20.77 -45.26
CA ASN A 7 0.16 21.36 -44.45
C ASN A 7 -0.15 20.43 -43.27
N HIS A 8 -0.32 21.05 -42.10
CA HIS A 8 -0.55 20.41 -40.83
C HIS A 8 -2.03 20.56 -40.45
N ASP A 9 -2.92 19.84 -41.14
CA ASP A 9 -4.36 19.86 -40.84
C ASP A 9 -4.99 18.51 -41.23
N ASP A 10 -4.80 17.49 -40.40
CA ASP A 10 -5.65 16.28 -40.41
C ASP A 10 -5.52 15.55 -39.05
N VAL A 11 -6.14 16.14 -38.03
CA VAL A 11 -6.52 15.41 -36.81
C VAL A 11 -8.05 15.21 -36.87
N PRO A 12 -8.56 13.96 -36.89
CA PRO A 12 -9.99 13.71 -36.89
C PRO A 12 -10.66 14.36 -35.68
N GLY A 13 -11.64 15.24 -35.96
CA GLY A 13 -12.36 15.99 -34.96
C GLY A 13 -13.19 15.11 -34.03
N TRP A 14 -13.34 15.55 -32.78
CA TRP A 14 -14.21 14.99 -31.75
C TRP A 14 -15.71 15.22 -32.05
N GLY A 15 -16.13 15.07 -33.31
CA GLY A 15 -17.49 15.37 -33.78
C GLY A 15 -18.42 14.16 -33.87
N ASP A 16 -17.88 12.95 -33.93
CA ASP A 16 -18.64 11.72 -34.18
C ASP A 16 -18.69 10.79 -32.95
N ALA A 17 -18.89 11.35 -31.76
CA ALA A 17 -19.19 10.52 -30.60
C ALA A 17 -20.64 10.01 -30.72
N ASP A 18 -20.79 8.69 -30.86
CA ASP A 18 -22.09 8.00 -30.82
C ASP A 18 -22.87 8.44 -29.56
N PRO A 19 -24.04 9.10 -29.73
CA PRO A 19 -24.86 9.58 -28.61
C PRO A 19 -25.25 8.46 -27.64
N GLU A 20 -25.45 7.23 -28.12
CA GLU A 20 -25.76 6.09 -27.25
C GLU A 20 -24.56 5.66 -26.41
N ALA A 21 -23.34 5.74 -26.95
CA ALA A 21 -22.13 5.42 -26.22
C ALA A 21 -21.88 6.42 -25.08
N PHE A 22 -22.16 7.70 -25.33
CA PHE A 22 -22.10 8.75 -24.30
C PHE A 22 -23.16 8.52 -23.21
N GLU A 23 -24.38 8.15 -23.57
CA GLU A 23 -25.45 7.91 -22.60
C GLU A 23 -25.20 6.65 -21.74
N ARG A 24 -24.62 5.60 -22.32
CA ARG A 24 -24.21 4.39 -21.58
C ARG A 24 -23.08 4.68 -20.60
N LEU A 25 -22.10 5.49 -21.00
CA LEU A 25 -21.06 5.99 -20.10
C LEU A 25 -21.71 6.84 -19.00
N ALA A 26 -22.53 7.84 -19.32
CA ALA A 26 -23.20 8.69 -18.33
C ALA A 26 -23.92 7.88 -17.22
N ARG A 27 -24.61 6.79 -17.59
CA ARG A 27 -25.29 5.89 -16.63
C ARG A 27 -24.33 5.12 -15.72
N ILE A 28 -23.17 4.69 -16.22
CA ILE A 28 -22.14 4.02 -15.40
C ILE A 28 -21.55 4.99 -14.39
N TRP A 29 -21.31 6.24 -14.80
CA TRP A 29 -20.72 7.28 -13.94
C TRP A 29 -21.72 7.76 -12.87
N ASP A 30 -23.00 7.90 -13.24
CA ASP A 30 -24.10 8.18 -12.31
C ASP A 30 -24.26 7.06 -11.27
N ALA A 31 -24.20 5.79 -11.68
CA ALA A 31 -24.23 4.65 -10.77
C ALA A 31 -23.03 4.59 -9.80
N LEU A 32 -21.91 5.23 -10.15
CA LEU A 32 -20.72 5.34 -9.30
C LEU A 32 -20.77 6.58 -8.37
N GLY A 33 -21.82 7.41 -8.45
CA GLY A 33 -21.92 8.68 -7.72
C GLY A 33 -20.94 9.74 -8.22
N CYS A 34 -20.31 9.49 -9.37
CA CYS A 34 -19.45 10.43 -10.07
C CYS A 34 -20.33 11.09 -11.12
N GLY A 35 -21.11 12.10 -10.74
CA GLY A 35 -21.86 12.93 -11.68
C GLY A 35 -20.94 13.45 -12.81
N PRO A 36 -21.49 13.89 -13.95
CA PRO A 36 -20.67 14.18 -15.13
C PRO A 36 -19.57 15.20 -14.78
N LEU A 37 -18.32 14.76 -14.80
CA LEU A 37 -17.12 15.56 -14.51
C LEU A 37 -16.95 16.74 -15.48
N TRP A 38 -17.69 16.72 -16.59
CA TRP A 38 -17.69 17.75 -17.61
C TRP A 38 -19.13 18.15 -17.87
N LEU A 39 -19.51 19.31 -17.32
CA LEU A 39 -20.70 20.02 -17.73
C LEU A 39 -20.35 20.87 -18.94
N GLU A 40 -21.27 20.91 -19.92
CA GLU A 40 -21.21 21.92 -20.96
C GLU A 40 -21.20 23.31 -20.30
N ARG A 41 -20.39 24.25 -20.79
CA ARG A 41 -20.26 25.59 -20.14
C ARG A 41 -21.59 26.34 -20.01
N SER A 42 -22.56 25.99 -20.85
CA SER A 42 -23.92 26.53 -20.87
C SER A 42 -24.84 25.91 -19.78
N THR A 43 -24.48 24.75 -19.23
CA THR A 43 -25.28 24.02 -18.25
C THR A 43 -24.99 24.52 -16.83
N PRO A 44 -26.01 24.99 -16.08
CA PRO A 44 -25.84 25.38 -14.70
C PRO A 44 -25.40 24.18 -13.85
N ASP A 45 -24.25 24.29 -13.18
CA ASP A 45 -23.74 23.23 -12.32
C ASP A 45 -24.61 23.10 -11.06
N PRO A 46 -25.25 21.94 -10.83
CA PRO A 46 -26.09 21.72 -9.65
C PRO A 46 -25.29 21.68 -8.33
N LEU A 47 -23.97 21.58 -8.39
CA LEU A 47 -23.06 21.61 -7.23
C LEU A 47 -22.51 23.01 -6.93
N PHE A 48 -22.72 24.00 -7.81
CA PHE A 48 -22.40 25.40 -7.50
C PHE A 48 -23.48 25.97 -6.57
N ASP A 49 -23.22 25.91 -5.28
CA ASP A 49 -24.10 26.53 -4.30
C ASP A 49 -24.17 28.07 -4.53
N PRO A 50 -25.28 28.72 -4.09
CA PRO A 50 -25.49 30.15 -4.34
C PRO A 50 -24.40 31.07 -3.78
N ILE A 51 -23.71 30.64 -2.71
CA ILE A 51 -22.65 31.42 -2.05
C ILE A 51 -21.39 31.37 -2.90
N THR A 52 -21.01 30.19 -3.38
CA THR A 52 -19.86 29.99 -4.27
C THR A 52 -20.07 30.67 -5.62
N ARG A 53 -21.29 30.60 -6.17
CA ARG A 53 -21.68 31.32 -7.39
C ARG A 53 -21.53 32.83 -7.25
N ARG A 54 -21.99 33.38 -6.11
CA ARG A 54 -21.90 34.82 -5.81
C ARG A 54 -20.46 35.29 -5.58
N ALA A 55 -19.62 34.45 -4.98
CA ALA A 55 -18.20 34.75 -4.76
C ALA A 55 -17.39 34.76 -6.07
N LEU A 56 -17.69 33.85 -7.01
CA LEU A 56 -16.94 33.71 -8.26
C LEU A 56 -17.41 34.67 -9.36
N LEU A 57 -18.70 34.98 -9.43
CA LEU A 57 -19.27 35.84 -10.49
C LEU A 57 -19.29 37.32 -10.14
N GLY A 58 -18.79 37.71 -8.95
CA GLY A 58 -18.55 39.12 -8.61
C GLY A 58 -19.81 39.98 -8.58
N GLU A 59 -20.98 39.40 -8.30
CA GLU A 59 -22.22 40.17 -8.17
C GLU A 59 -22.15 41.06 -6.93
N LYS A 60 -21.99 42.37 -7.16
CA LYS A 60 -21.95 43.39 -6.12
C LYS A 60 -23.32 43.51 -5.46
N VAL A 61 -23.40 43.17 -4.17
CA VAL A 61 -24.57 43.47 -3.35
C VAL A 61 -24.40 44.86 -2.73
N GLN A 62 -25.37 45.74 -3.00
CA GLN A 62 -25.58 46.97 -2.23
C GLN A 62 -25.94 46.59 -0.79
N PRO A 63 -25.26 47.13 0.24
CA PRO A 63 -25.57 46.79 1.61
C PRO A 63 -26.91 47.42 2.01
N GLY A 64 -27.95 46.60 2.10
CA GLY A 64 -29.16 46.92 2.85
C GLY A 64 -28.85 46.89 4.35
N ALA A 65 -29.14 48.01 5.02
CA ALA A 65 -28.90 48.19 6.44
C ALA A 65 -29.64 47.14 7.28
N ALA A 66 -28.92 46.50 8.20
CA ALA A 66 -29.49 45.67 9.26
C ALA A 66 -29.14 46.26 10.65
N PRO A 67 -30.07 46.19 11.62
CA PRO A 67 -30.09 47.03 12.80
C PRO A 67 -29.18 46.54 13.93
N ALA A 68 -28.80 47.48 14.79
CA ALA A 68 -27.98 47.28 15.98
C ALA A 68 -28.78 46.76 17.19
N ALA A 69 -28.18 45.87 17.98
CA ALA A 69 -28.42 45.66 19.43
C ALA A 69 -27.34 44.71 20.03
N PRO A 70 -27.18 44.58 21.36
CA PRO A 70 -26.40 45.48 22.21
C PRO A 70 -25.26 44.78 22.99
N SER A 71 -24.48 45.64 23.65
CA SER A 71 -23.23 45.46 24.41
C SER A 71 -23.23 44.45 25.57
N ALA A 72 -22.12 43.71 25.69
CA ALA A 72 -21.72 42.95 26.89
C ALA A 72 -20.94 43.81 27.90
N PRO A 73 -21.01 43.54 29.22
CA PRO A 73 -20.26 44.28 30.22
C PRO A 73 -18.81 43.77 30.39
N SER A 74 -17.97 44.67 30.88
CA SER A 74 -16.51 44.64 30.95
C SER A 74 -15.97 44.33 32.36
N ALA A 75 -14.65 44.08 32.41
CA ALA A 75 -13.69 44.13 33.53
C ALA A 75 -13.43 42.79 34.26
N ALA A 76 -12.21 42.41 34.65
CA ALA A 76 -10.94 43.11 34.88
C ALA A 76 -9.77 42.11 34.70
N ALA A 77 -8.68 42.38 33.97
CA ALA A 77 -7.50 43.24 34.25
C ALA A 77 -6.37 42.61 35.09
N SER A 78 -5.15 42.77 34.55
CA SER A 78 -3.78 42.74 35.14
C SER A 78 -2.89 41.65 34.52
N SER A 79 -1.64 41.87 34.09
CA SER A 79 -0.79 43.05 33.88
C SER A 79 0.52 42.54 33.24
N ALA A 80 1.01 43.16 32.17
CA ALA A 80 2.40 43.02 31.70
C ALA A 80 3.30 44.05 32.44
N PRO A 81 4.65 43.98 32.36
CA PRO A 81 5.32 44.53 31.17
C PRO A 81 6.69 43.93 30.78
N ALA A 82 7.14 44.36 29.59
CA ALA A 82 8.52 44.63 29.16
C ALA A 82 9.36 43.54 28.43
N ALA A 83 9.65 43.83 27.16
CA ALA A 83 10.85 43.48 26.39
C ALA A 83 11.61 44.82 26.08
N PRO A 84 12.78 44.93 25.38
CA PRO A 84 13.44 43.93 24.50
C PRO A 84 15.01 43.98 24.34
N GLN A 85 15.54 43.05 23.51
CA GLN A 85 16.76 43.11 22.63
C GLN A 85 18.17 42.68 23.13
N PRO A 86 19.16 42.37 22.24
CA PRO A 86 19.11 41.75 20.89
C PRO A 86 20.16 40.62 20.64
N ALA A 87 20.03 39.97 19.48
CA ALA A 87 20.89 38.91 18.92
C ALA A 87 22.26 39.40 18.37
N PRO A 88 23.29 38.55 18.28
CA PRO A 88 24.53 38.87 17.58
C PRO A 88 24.46 38.61 16.07
N ARG A 89 25.23 39.43 15.37
CA ARG A 89 25.27 39.70 13.93
C ARG A 89 25.96 38.58 13.15
N PHE A 90 25.35 38.10 12.06
CA PHE A 90 26.04 37.35 11.00
C PHE A 90 26.69 38.33 10.02
N GLY A 91 28.02 38.26 9.90
CA GLY A 91 28.80 38.98 8.89
C GLY A 91 29.03 38.14 7.63
N ARG A 92 28.76 38.74 6.47
CA ARG A 92 29.36 38.53 5.14
C ARG A 92 29.26 39.90 4.42
N PRO A 93 30.07 40.27 3.41
CA PRO A 93 30.63 39.37 2.38
C PRO A 93 32.07 39.70 1.88
N ALA A 94 32.67 38.76 1.14
CA ALA A 94 33.74 39.02 0.14
C ALA A 94 33.55 37.94 -0.95
N GLN A 95 32.97 38.26 -2.10
CA GLN A 95 33.53 38.79 -3.36
C GLN A 95 34.66 37.94 -3.99
N ALA A 96 34.36 37.53 -5.23
CA ALA A 96 35.17 36.76 -6.17
C ALA A 96 36.17 37.63 -6.95
N PRO A 97 37.13 37.00 -7.63
CA PRO A 97 37.20 37.13 -9.10
C PRO A 97 37.45 35.73 -9.73
N GLY A 98 37.26 35.44 -11.01
CA GLY A 98 37.07 36.20 -12.24
C GLY A 98 37.49 35.24 -13.36
N ALA A 99 36.64 35.06 -14.37
CA ALA A 99 36.83 34.12 -15.47
C ALA A 99 37.89 34.57 -16.48
N ALA A 100 38.67 33.65 -17.02
CA ALA A 100 39.37 33.82 -18.30
C ALA A 100 39.65 32.47 -18.99
N ALA A 101 39.24 32.37 -20.24
CA ALA A 101 39.64 31.42 -21.28
C ALA A 101 39.66 32.22 -22.61
N PRO A 102 40.08 31.70 -23.78
CA PRO A 102 40.95 30.55 -24.10
C PRO A 102 42.07 30.94 -25.10
N GLN A 103 43.19 30.18 -25.21
CA GLN A 103 44.01 30.18 -26.44
C GLN A 103 44.67 28.82 -26.75
N ARG A 104 44.48 28.38 -28.00
CA ARG A 104 45.28 27.46 -28.84
C ARG A 104 45.25 28.10 -30.26
N PRO A 105 46.11 27.75 -31.25
CA PRO A 105 46.91 26.52 -31.39
C PRO A 105 48.35 26.69 -31.98
N ARG A 106 49.20 25.66 -31.83
CA ARG A 106 50.06 25.17 -32.94
C ARG A 106 50.59 23.75 -32.66
N ALA A 107 50.61 22.93 -33.71
CA ALA A 107 51.23 21.60 -33.81
C ALA A 107 52.24 21.64 -34.99
N PRO A 108 52.90 20.53 -35.42
CA PRO A 108 53.14 19.23 -34.80
C PRO A 108 54.64 18.83 -34.87
N GLN A 109 55.04 17.70 -34.25
CA GLN A 109 56.02 16.76 -34.83
C GLN A 109 56.12 15.45 -34.02
N GLY A 110 55.83 14.34 -34.68
CA GLY A 110 56.71 13.17 -34.69
C GLY A 110 56.65 12.14 -33.56
N ALA A 111 56.24 10.93 -33.95
CA ALA A 111 56.80 9.63 -33.56
C ALA A 111 56.18 8.86 -32.35
N GLN A 112 55.56 7.74 -32.76
CA GLN A 112 55.60 6.40 -32.17
C GLN A 112 54.50 6.00 -31.17
N THR A 113 53.55 5.26 -31.75
CA THR A 113 52.55 4.39 -31.15
C THR A 113 53.19 3.25 -30.35
N GLN A 114 52.87 3.15 -29.07
CA GLN A 114 53.03 1.92 -28.27
C GLN A 114 51.68 1.53 -27.68
N ALA A 115 51.32 0.25 -27.83
CA ALA A 115 50.07 -0.34 -27.37
C ALA A 115 50.04 -0.43 -25.83
N PRO A 116 48.90 -0.18 -25.16
CA PRO A 116 48.80 -0.38 -23.72
C PRO A 116 48.70 -1.87 -23.40
N THR A 117 49.68 -2.34 -22.64
CA THR A 117 49.76 -3.67 -22.02
C THR A 117 48.68 -3.84 -20.94
N ARG A 118 48.00 -5.00 -20.97
CA ARG A 118 47.05 -5.44 -19.92
C ARG A 118 47.75 -5.53 -18.56
N PRO A 119 47.16 -5.01 -17.46
CA PRO A 119 47.61 -5.33 -16.12
C PRO A 119 47.30 -6.79 -15.79
N GLY A 120 48.29 -7.53 -15.29
CA GLY A 120 48.15 -8.89 -14.80
C GLY A 120 47.34 -8.97 -13.49
N PRO A 121 46.86 -10.18 -13.12
CA PRO A 121 45.96 -10.36 -11.99
C PRO A 121 46.68 -10.08 -10.66
N GLN A 122 46.17 -9.11 -9.90
CA GLN A 122 46.57 -8.87 -8.52
C GLN A 122 46.05 -10.01 -7.63
N ALA A 123 46.97 -10.65 -6.91
CA ALA A 123 46.67 -11.65 -5.89
C ALA A 123 45.80 -11.03 -4.79
N GLN A 124 44.60 -11.56 -4.60
CA GLN A 124 43.70 -11.18 -3.53
C GLN A 124 44.26 -11.66 -2.19
N ALA A 125 44.37 -10.74 -1.23
CA ALA A 125 44.61 -11.04 0.18
C ALA A 125 43.53 -12.01 0.72
N PRO A 126 43.86 -12.88 1.69
CA PRO A 126 42.95 -13.91 2.15
C PRO A 126 41.70 -13.27 2.75
N GLN A 127 40.56 -13.55 2.13
CA GLN A 127 39.24 -13.16 2.63
C GLN A 127 39.06 -13.78 4.02
N GLY A 128 38.78 -12.92 4.99
CA GLY A 128 38.49 -13.29 6.36
C GLY A 128 37.43 -14.40 6.40
N SER A 129 37.67 -15.33 7.33
CA SER A 129 36.80 -16.44 7.72
C SER A 129 35.32 -16.11 7.49
N GLN A 130 34.71 -16.76 6.50
CA GLN A 130 33.26 -16.77 6.35
C GLN A 130 32.70 -17.38 7.63
N ALA A 131 32.00 -16.56 8.42
CA ALA A 131 31.17 -17.04 9.51
C ALA A 131 30.25 -18.14 8.95
N ALA A 132 30.21 -19.27 9.66
CA ALA A 132 29.38 -20.41 9.29
C ALA A 132 27.95 -19.98 8.93
N PRO A 133 27.32 -20.58 7.92
CA PRO A 133 25.95 -20.26 7.55
C PRO A 133 25.07 -20.41 8.80
N ALA A 134 24.27 -19.39 9.08
CA ALA A 134 23.34 -19.40 10.20
C ALA A 134 22.52 -20.70 10.18
N PRO A 135 22.32 -21.35 11.34
CA PRO A 135 21.58 -22.61 11.39
C PRO A 135 20.21 -22.40 10.74
N ILE A 136 19.85 -23.34 9.85
CA ILE A 136 18.53 -23.42 9.23
C ILE A 136 17.48 -23.30 10.35
N PRO A 137 16.42 -22.50 10.20
CA PRO A 137 15.36 -22.42 11.19
C PRO A 137 14.67 -23.77 11.31
N ILE A 138 14.86 -24.45 12.45
CA ILE A 138 14.24 -25.76 12.72
C ILE A 138 13.33 -25.58 13.93
N LEU A 139 12.02 -25.55 13.69
CA LEU A 139 11.09 -25.93 14.75
C LEU A 139 11.36 -27.40 15.08
N SER A 140 11.60 -27.72 16.35
CA SER A 140 11.74 -29.12 16.77
C SER A 140 10.45 -29.89 16.48
N GLU A 141 10.55 -31.20 16.26
CA GLU A 141 9.37 -32.05 16.04
C GLU A 141 8.41 -32.00 17.24
N GLU A 142 8.94 -31.85 18.45
CA GLU A 142 8.13 -31.61 19.65
C GLU A 142 7.34 -30.29 19.56
N THR A 143 7.97 -29.21 19.11
CA THR A 143 7.29 -27.92 18.94
C THR A 143 6.23 -28.00 17.85
N LYS A 144 6.52 -28.68 16.73
CA LYS A 144 5.53 -28.92 15.68
C LYS A 144 4.36 -29.75 16.20
N ALA A 145 4.61 -30.77 17.01
CA ALA A 145 3.56 -31.57 17.64
C ALA A 145 2.66 -30.72 18.56
N LYS A 146 3.25 -29.84 19.38
CA LYS A 146 2.51 -28.88 20.21
C LYS A 146 1.66 -27.92 19.37
N ILE A 147 2.21 -27.39 18.27
CA ILE A 147 1.47 -26.52 17.35
C ILE A 147 0.26 -27.25 16.77
N ARG A 148 0.42 -28.49 16.29
CA ARG A 148 -0.67 -29.27 15.66
C ARG A 148 -1.88 -29.48 16.57
N THR A 149 -1.69 -29.58 17.88
CA THR A 149 -2.78 -29.83 18.84
C THR A 149 -3.23 -28.58 19.59
N ALA A 150 -2.50 -27.47 19.51
CA ALA A 150 -2.81 -26.24 20.22
C ALA A 150 -4.20 -25.69 19.85
N ASP A 151 -4.96 -25.24 20.84
CA ASP A 151 -6.12 -24.38 20.61
C ASP A 151 -5.68 -22.93 20.30
N TRP A 152 -6.62 -22.03 20.07
CA TRP A 152 -6.31 -20.65 19.64
C TRP A 152 -5.44 -19.90 20.65
N ALA A 153 -5.79 -19.96 21.93
CA ALA A 153 -5.07 -19.26 23.00
C ALA A 153 -3.68 -19.86 23.24
N THR A 154 -3.57 -21.20 23.21
CA THR A 154 -2.29 -21.90 23.30
C THR A 154 -1.40 -21.55 22.12
N LEU A 155 -1.95 -21.51 20.91
CA LEU A 155 -1.21 -21.17 19.69
C LEU A 155 -0.68 -19.73 19.73
N GLU A 156 -1.49 -18.79 20.23
CA GLU A 156 -1.07 -17.40 20.45
C GLU A 156 0.13 -17.34 21.41
N GLY A 157 0.07 -18.08 22.53
CA GLY A 157 1.19 -18.20 23.46
C GLY A 157 2.45 -18.78 22.80
N LEU A 158 2.31 -19.84 22.02
CA LEU A 158 3.43 -20.45 21.28
C LEU A 158 4.06 -19.48 20.27
N VAL A 159 3.27 -18.63 19.63
CA VAL A 159 3.78 -17.59 18.70
C VAL A 159 4.49 -16.48 19.48
N ARG A 160 3.94 -16.05 20.62
CA ARG A 160 4.54 -15.04 21.49
C ARG A 160 5.95 -15.42 21.91
N ASP A 161 6.12 -16.68 22.31
CA ASP A 161 7.36 -17.20 22.89
C ASP A 161 8.30 -17.83 21.84
N CYS A 162 7.92 -17.82 20.55
CA CYS A 162 8.66 -18.49 19.48
C CYS A 162 10.06 -17.88 19.25
N THR A 163 11.10 -18.70 19.29
CA THR A 163 12.50 -18.31 19.00
C THR A 163 13.13 -19.10 17.85
N ALA A 164 12.30 -19.79 17.05
CA ALA A 164 12.75 -20.81 16.10
C ALA A 164 13.47 -20.28 14.85
N CYS A 165 13.44 -18.97 14.57
CA CYS A 165 14.11 -18.37 13.42
C CYS A 165 14.86 -17.07 13.79
N PRO A 166 15.85 -16.62 12.99
CA PRO A 166 16.63 -15.43 13.28
C PRO A 166 15.80 -14.14 13.44
N ILE A 167 14.66 -14.02 12.73
CA ILE A 167 13.76 -12.86 12.81
C ILE A 167 13.23 -12.64 14.24
N SER A 168 13.08 -13.73 15.01
CA SER A 168 12.62 -13.64 16.40
C SER A 168 13.48 -12.74 17.29
N LYS A 169 14.77 -12.59 16.95
CA LYS A 169 15.74 -11.80 17.70
C LYS A 169 15.62 -10.30 17.45
N THR A 170 14.98 -9.89 16.35
CA THR A 170 14.93 -8.49 15.90
C THR A 170 13.54 -7.86 16.00
N ARG A 171 12.50 -8.67 16.26
CA ARG A 171 11.12 -8.17 16.44
C ARG A 171 10.97 -7.46 17.79
N GLN A 172 10.02 -6.54 17.89
CA GLN A 172 9.54 -6.02 19.16
C GLN A 172 8.36 -6.86 19.67
N HIS A 173 7.33 -7.02 18.84
CA HIS A 173 6.18 -7.87 19.15
C HIS A 173 5.90 -8.83 18.00
N PRO A 174 5.66 -10.12 18.29
CA PRO A 174 5.08 -10.99 17.29
C PRO A 174 3.64 -10.56 16.99
N VAL A 175 3.24 -10.73 15.74
CA VAL A 175 1.92 -10.35 15.24
C VAL A 175 1.15 -11.63 14.91
N PHE A 176 0.27 -12.02 15.82
CA PHE A 176 -0.44 -13.29 15.73
C PHE A 176 -1.60 -13.22 14.73
N ALA A 177 -2.58 -12.35 15.01
CA ALA A 177 -3.81 -12.15 14.25
C ALA A 177 -4.50 -10.85 14.68
N GLU A 178 -5.45 -10.37 13.88
CA GLU A 178 -6.53 -9.49 14.34
C GLU A 178 -7.87 -10.19 14.10
N GLY A 179 -8.71 -10.21 15.13
CA GLY A 179 -9.94 -11.00 15.17
C GLY A 179 -9.75 -12.29 15.94
N ALA A 180 -10.86 -12.99 16.16
CA ALA A 180 -10.93 -14.26 16.87
C ALA A 180 -11.66 -15.30 16.02
N PRO A 181 -11.59 -16.60 16.37
CA PRO A 181 -12.38 -17.63 15.68
C PRO A 181 -13.87 -17.29 15.64
N GLY A 182 -14.50 -17.50 14.49
CA GLY A 182 -15.90 -17.14 14.25
C GLY A 182 -16.15 -16.73 12.79
N PRO A 183 -15.52 -15.63 12.32
CA PRO A 183 -15.65 -15.20 10.94
C PRO A 183 -15.17 -16.26 9.95
N LYS A 184 -15.88 -16.36 8.82
CA LYS A 184 -15.62 -17.34 7.75
C LYS A 184 -14.78 -16.79 6.60
N LEU A 185 -14.53 -15.49 6.61
CA LEU A 185 -13.56 -14.82 5.76
C LEU A 185 -12.24 -14.67 6.52
N VAL A 186 -11.15 -15.13 5.92
CA VAL A 186 -9.80 -14.96 6.47
C VAL A 186 -8.90 -14.30 5.44
N LEU A 187 -8.19 -13.25 5.83
CA LEU A 187 -7.18 -12.58 5.02
C LEU A 187 -5.79 -13.06 5.43
N VAL A 188 -4.94 -13.38 4.46
CA VAL A 188 -3.52 -13.70 4.69
C VAL A 188 -2.64 -12.70 3.94
N GLY A 189 -1.89 -11.90 4.69
CA GLY A 189 -0.85 -11.02 4.19
C GLY A 189 0.54 -11.66 4.20
N GLU A 190 1.57 -10.86 3.91
CA GLU A 190 2.95 -11.32 3.78
C GLU A 190 3.67 -11.41 5.13
N ALA A 191 4.03 -10.27 5.70
CA ALA A 191 4.77 -10.16 6.95
C ALA A 191 4.45 -8.83 7.64
N PRO A 192 4.67 -8.73 8.97
CA PRO A 192 4.52 -7.48 9.70
C PRO A 192 5.47 -6.39 9.20
N GLY A 193 4.98 -5.15 9.15
CA GLY A 193 5.79 -3.96 8.96
C GLY A 193 6.23 -3.35 10.30
N ALA A 194 6.72 -2.10 10.26
CA ALA A 194 7.28 -1.43 11.43
C ALA A 194 6.23 -1.12 12.49
N GLU A 195 5.09 -0.57 12.06
CA GLU A 195 3.99 -0.23 12.96
C GLU A 195 3.32 -1.49 13.52
N GLU A 196 3.21 -2.55 12.72
CA GLU A 196 2.68 -3.84 13.17
C GLU A 196 3.57 -4.49 14.23
N ASP A 197 4.89 -4.48 14.03
CA ASP A 197 5.88 -4.99 14.99
C ASP A 197 5.87 -4.20 16.31
N LEU A 198 5.64 -2.90 16.23
CA LEU A 198 5.52 -2.05 17.42
C LEU A 198 4.23 -2.32 18.21
N GLN A 199 3.11 -2.59 17.53
CA GLN A 199 1.80 -2.72 18.17
C GLN A 199 1.36 -4.16 18.43
N GLY A 200 1.97 -5.15 17.77
CA GLY A 200 1.53 -6.55 17.80
C GLY A 200 0.26 -6.83 16.99
N ILE A 201 -0.24 -5.85 16.22
CA ILE A 201 -1.51 -5.92 15.48
C ILE A 201 -1.21 -5.90 13.97
N PRO A 202 -1.76 -6.82 13.16
CA PRO A 202 -1.52 -6.83 11.72
C PRO A 202 -2.17 -5.64 11.02
N PHE A 203 -1.55 -5.15 9.94
CA PHE A 203 -2.08 -4.11 9.07
C PHE A 203 -2.56 -2.86 9.83
N VAL A 204 -1.69 -2.24 10.63
CA VAL A 204 -1.96 -0.97 11.34
C VAL A 204 -1.22 0.23 10.72
N GLY A 205 -0.19 -0.02 9.90
CA GLY A 205 0.56 1.02 9.20
C GLY A 205 -0.19 1.62 8.01
N LYS A 206 0.52 2.31 7.11
CA LYS A 206 -0.07 2.95 5.91
C LYS A 206 -0.80 1.96 5.01
N SER A 207 -0.21 0.78 4.78
CA SER A 207 -0.85 -0.32 4.04
C SER A 207 -2.11 -0.81 4.73
N GLY A 208 -2.12 -0.82 6.06
CA GLY A 208 -3.28 -1.18 6.87
C GLY A 208 -4.45 -0.22 6.78
N LYS A 209 -4.17 1.09 6.71
CA LYS A 209 -5.19 2.11 6.46
C LYS A 209 -5.84 1.93 5.08
N LEU A 210 -5.03 1.65 4.05
CA LEU A 210 -5.56 1.34 2.72
C LEU A 210 -6.38 0.05 2.72
N LEU A 211 -5.91 -1.01 3.40
CA LEU A 211 -6.68 -2.25 3.55
C LEU A 211 -8.02 -2.00 4.22
N THR A 212 -8.05 -1.17 5.27
CA THR A 212 -9.27 -0.81 5.98
C THR A 212 -10.26 -0.15 5.01
N ALA A 213 -9.82 0.85 4.24
CA ALA A 213 -10.66 1.50 3.23
C ALA A 213 -11.15 0.52 2.13
N MET A 214 -10.32 -0.44 1.73
CA MET A 214 -10.68 -1.49 0.77
C MET A 214 -11.78 -2.41 1.33
N LEU A 215 -11.67 -2.84 2.58
CA LEU A 215 -12.65 -3.70 3.25
C LEU A 215 -13.97 -2.94 3.51
N ASP A 216 -13.88 -1.68 3.94
CA ASP A 216 -15.04 -0.80 4.14
C ASP A 216 -15.83 -0.61 2.85
N ALA A 217 -15.15 -0.50 1.71
CA ALA A 217 -15.79 -0.36 0.39
C ALA A 217 -16.63 -1.59 -0.02
N ILE A 218 -16.34 -2.77 0.53
CA ILE A 218 -17.15 -3.98 0.36
C ILE A 218 -18.01 -4.33 1.58
N ALA A 219 -18.13 -3.40 2.54
CA ALA A 219 -18.88 -3.53 3.78
C ALA A 219 -18.42 -4.71 4.68
N VAL A 220 -17.12 -4.94 4.74
CA VAL A 220 -16.47 -5.92 5.62
C VAL A 220 -15.79 -5.18 6.76
N ARG A 221 -16.23 -5.39 8.01
CA ARG A 221 -15.62 -4.76 9.17
C ARG A 221 -14.52 -5.64 9.74
N ARG A 222 -13.36 -5.04 10.02
CA ARG A 222 -12.26 -5.70 10.73
C ARG A 222 -12.74 -6.18 12.11
N LYS A 223 -12.14 -7.26 12.62
CA LYS A 223 -12.47 -7.95 13.89
C LYS A 223 -13.81 -8.69 13.91
N ASP A 224 -14.83 -8.16 13.26
CA ASP A 224 -16.19 -8.71 13.30
C ASP A 224 -16.47 -9.68 12.14
N ASP A 225 -16.11 -9.28 10.92
CA ASP A 225 -16.49 -10.02 9.70
C ASP A 225 -15.31 -10.75 9.06
N ILE A 226 -14.09 -10.49 9.51
CA ILE A 226 -12.85 -11.03 8.96
C ILE A 226 -11.79 -11.25 10.03
N VAL A 227 -11.02 -12.34 9.91
CA VAL A 227 -9.78 -12.54 10.65
C VAL A 227 -8.59 -12.23 9.74
N ILE A 228 -7.67 -11.39 10.22
CA ILE A 228 -6.52 -10.93 9.45
C ILE A 228 -5.25 -11.57 10.01
N LEU A 229 -4.54 -12.28 9.15
CA LEU A 229 -3.30 -13.00 9.43
C LEU A 229 -2.19 -12.51 8.50
N ASN A 230 -0.95 -12.85 8.83
CA ASN A 230 0.20 -12.79 7.93
C ASN A 230 0.84 -14.17 7.81
N ALA A 231 1.49 -14.47 6.68
CA ALA A 231 2.24 -15.71 6.52
C ALA A 231 3.38 -15.80 7.55
N LEU A 232 4.08 -14.69 7.78
CA LEU A 232 5.05 -14.55 8.87
C LEU A 232 4.43 -13.87 10.10
N LYS A 233 4.87 -14.27 11.30
CA LYS A 233 4.46 -13.66 12.58
C LYS A 233 5.44 -12.62 13.11
N CYS A 234 6.59 -12.45 12.45
CA CYS A 234 7.64 -11.53 12.89
C CYS A 234 8.08 -10.67 11.72
N ARG A 235 8.42 -9.40 11.99
CA ARG A 235 8.91 -8.45 10.99
C ARG A 235 10.35 -8.79 10.55
N PRO A 236 10.60 -9.09 9.28
CA PRO A 236 11.96 -9.23 8.77
C PRO A 236 12.78 -7.94 8.93
N PRO A 237 14.08 -8.01 9.24
CA PRO A 237 14.93 -6.82 9.38
C PRO A 237 14.81 -5.89 8.17
N GLN A 238 14.63 -4.60 8.41
CA GLN A 238 14.49 -3.56 7.37
C GLN A 238 13.35 -3.84 6.36
N ASN A 239 12.35 -4.64 6.72
CA ASN A 239 11.26 -5.08 5.83
C ASN A 239 11.78 -5.78 4.55
N ARG A 240 12.91 -6.50 4.66
CA ARG A 240 13.39 -7.34 3.55
C ARG A 240 12.38 -8.45 3.24
N ASN A 241 12.52 -9.05 2.06
CA ASN A 241 11.83 -10.30 1.76
C ASN A 241 12.29 -11.39 2.74
N PRO A 242 11.36 -12.18 3.31
CA PRO A 242 11.72 -13.33 4.11
C PRO A 242 12.39 -14.43 3.29
N GLU A 243 13.28 -15.16 3.94
CA GLU A 243 13.97 -16.30 3.36
C GLU A 243 13.01 -17.51 3.29
N PRO A 244 13.24 -18.44 2.35
CA PRO A 244 12.41 -19.63 2.22
C PRO A 244 12.32 -20.44 3.52
N ALA A 245 13.41 -20.53 4.26
CA ALA A 245 13.46 -21.27 5.51
C ALA A 245 12.68 -20.56 6.64
N GLU A 246 12.73 -19.23 6.69
CA GLU A 246 11.92 -18.43 7.64
C GLU A 246 10.42 -18.61 7.37
N THR A 247 10.05 -18.61 6.09
CA THR A 247 8.66 -18.84 5.65
C THR A 247 8.21 -20.26 5.99
N ALA A 248 9.04 -21.28 5.72
CA ALA A 248 8.75 -22.68 6.03
C ALA A 248 8.64 -22.95 7.53
N CYS A 249 9.45 -22.28 8.36
CA CYS A 249 9.34 -22.34 9.80
C CYS A 249 8.01 -21.74 10.28
N CYS A 250 7.65 -20.57 9.76
CA CYS A 250 6.46 -19.87 10.22
C CYS A 250 5.14 -20.46 9.68
N SER A 251 5.19 -21.23 8.58
CA SER A 251 3.99 -21.80 7.95
C SER A 251 3.22 -22.74 8.86
N HIS A 252 3.88 -23.47 9.76
CA HIS A 252 3.21 -24.35 10.73
C HIS A 252 2.21 -23.60 11.63
N TYR A 253 2.53 -22.36 12.03
CA TYR A 253 1.60 -21.54 12.78
C TYR A 253 0.42 -21.08 11.93
N LEU A 254 0.67 -20.69 10.67
CA LEU A 254 -0.40 -20.29 9.75
C LEU A 254 -1.33 -21.46 9.44
N GLU A 255 -0.78 -22.62 9.09
CA GLU A 255 -1.53 -23.86 8.85
C GLU A 255 -2.46 -24.15 10.02
N ARG A 256 -1.92 -24.14 11.24
CA ARG A 256 -2.74 -24.36 12.44
C ARG A 256 -3.81 -23.29 12.64
N GLN A 257 -3.50 -22.01 12.39
CA GLN A 257 -4.51 -20.96 12.46
C GLN A 257 -5.67 -21.22 11.48
N LEU A 258 -5.37 -21.61 10.24
CA LEU A 258 -6.39 -21.91 9.23
C LEU A 258 -7.24 -23.15 9.59
N GLU A 259 -6.63 -24.17 10.20
CA GLU A 259 -7.35 -25.33 10.74
C GLU A 259 -8.35 -24.93 11.84
N ILE A 260 -7.93 -24.07 12.78
CA ILE A 260 -8.77 -23.62 13.89
C ILE A 260 -9.89 -22.70 13.39
N LEU A 261 -9.57 -21.74 12.51
CA LEU A 261 -10.52 -20.75 12.02
C LEU A 261 -11.61 -21.35 11.13
N LYS A 262 -11.29 -22.45 10.45
CA LYS A 262 -12.18 -23.12 9.49
C LYS A 262 -12.84 -22.12 8.51
N PRO A 263 -12.04 -21.40 7.69
CA PRO A 263 -12.57 -20.43 6.73
C PRO A 263 -13.31 -21.13 5.60
N ASP A 264 -14.31 -20.43 5.07
CA ASP A 264 -15.01 -20.81 3.83
C ASP A 264 -14.45 -20.04 2.63
N VAL A 265 -13.90 -18.84 2.88
CA VAL A 265 -13.23 -17.99 1.87
C VAL A 265 -11.92 -17.42 2.41
N LEU A 266 -10.87 -17.50 1.60
CA LEU A 266 -9.56 -16.90 1.85
C LEU A 266 -9.31 -15.72 0.92
N PHE A 267 -8.79 -14.63 1.47
CA PHE A 267 -8.30 -13.49 0.71
C PHE A 267 -6.79 -13.36 0.85
N LEU A 268 -6.06 -13.66 -0.22
CA LEU A 268 -4.61 -13.73 -0.21
C LEU A 268 -4.03 -12.45 -0.82
N MET A 269 -3.24 -11.73 -0.03
CA MET A 269 -2.65 -10.47 -0.44
C MET A 269 -1.13 -10.55 -0.43
N GLY A 270 -0.52 -10.45 -1.61
CA GLY A 270 0.94 -10.49 -1.75
C GLY A 270 1.51 -11.88 -2.03
N ARG A 271 2.80 -11.91 -2.38
CA ARG A 271 3.44 -13.09 -2.97
C ARG A 271 3.55 -14.21 -1.95
N PHE A 272 3.99 -13.91 -0.74
CA PHE A 272 4.24 -14.95 0.26
C PHE A 272 2.95 -15.56 0.79
N ALA A 273 1.87 -14.78 0.93
CA ALA A 273 0.55 -15.32 1.25
C ALA A 273 0.12 -16.38 0.24
N VAL A 274 0.24 -16.07 -1.05
CA VAL A 274 -0.03 -17.00 -2.15
C VAL A 274 0.89 -18.22 -2.09
N GLN A 275 2.20 -18.02 -1.99
CA GLN A 275 3.18 -19.12 -2.00
C GLN A 275 2.99 -20.08 -0.83
N THR A 276 2.62 -19.57 0.35
CA THR A 276 2.40 -20.40 1.54
C THR A 276 1.05 -21.13 1.47
N VAL A 277 -0.02 -20.47 1.04
CA VAL A 277 -1.38 -21.06 1.07
C VAL A 277 -1.67 -21.91 -0.16
N LEU A 278 -1.36 -21.42 -1.37
CA LEU A 278 -1.58 -22.18 -2.62
C LEU A 278 -0.44 -23.17 -2.92
N LYS A 279 0.66 -23.12 -2.17
CA LYS A 279 1.87 -23.94 -2.39
C LYS A 279 2.48 -23.77 -3.79
N ASP A 280 2.09 -22.74 -4.52
CA ASP A 280 2.63 -22.38 -5.83
C ASP A 280 3.76 -21.35 -5.66
N ARG A 281 5.01 -21.82 -5.77
CA ARG A 281 6.20 -20.99 -5.59
C ARG A 281 6.53 -20.13 -6.81
N ALA A 282 6.03 -20.48 -7.99
CA ALA A 282 6.41 -19.86 -9.26
C ALA A 282 5.36 -18.86 -9.78
N ALA A 283 4.13 -18.88 -9.26
CA ALA A 283 3.08 -18.03 -9.76
C ALA A 283 3.32 -16.53 -9.48
N ALA A 284 3.25 -15.76 -10.57
CA ALA A 284 3.18 -14.31 -10.49
C ALA A 284 1.76 -13.89 -10.05
N ILE A 285 1.66 -13.01 -9.05
CA ILE A 285 0.37 -12.50 -8.55
C ILE A 285 -0.49 -11.98 -9.69
N SER A 286 0.11 -11.27 -10.66
CA SER A 286 -0.59 -10.69 -11.82
C SER A 286 -1.36 -11.72 -12.65
N ARG A 287 -0.95 -12.99 -12.66
CA ARG A 287 -1.64 -14.09 -13.37
C ARG A 287 -2.68 -14.81 -12.52
N LEU A 288 -2.61 -14.68 -11.20
CA LEU A 288 -3.52 -15.36 -10.27
C LEU A 288 -4.74 -14.52 -9.90
N ARG A 289 -4.64 -13.19 -10.01
CA ARG A 289 -5.75 -12.29 -9.68
C ARG A 289 -6.87 -12.34 -10.73
N GLY A 290 -8.06 -11.86 -10.35
CA GLY A 290 -9.25 -11.88 -11.22
C GLY A 290 -9.96 -13.23 -11.39
N VAL A 291 -9.49 -14.31 -10.73
CA VAL A 291 -10.14 -15.63 -10.74
C VAL A 291 -10.20 -16.21 -9.33
N VAL A 292 -11.16 -17.11 -9.09
CA VAL A 292 -11.29 -17.85 -7.83
C VAL A 292 -10.46 -19.12 -7.91
N HIS A 293 -9.60 -19.35 -6.93
CA HIS A 293 -8.79 -20.56 -6.78
C HIS A 293 -9.34 -21.45 -5.68
N GLU A 294 -8.83 -22.67 -5.59
CA GLU A 294 -9.03 -23.55 -4.43
C GLU A 294 -7.69 -23.83 -3.77
N ALA A 295 -7.60 -23.59 -2.45
CA ALA A 295 -6.46 -24.01 -1.63
C ALA A 295 -6.81 -25.27 -0.87
N GLU A 296 -5.88 -26.23 -0.84
CA GLU A 296 -5.97 -27.41 0.02
C GLU A 296 -5.23 -27.13 1.34
N LEU A 297 -6.01 -27.02 2.42
CA LEU A 297 -5.50 -26.83 3.78
C LEU A 297 -4.83 -28.10 4.31
N SER A 298 -4.05 -27.97 5.39
CA SER A 298 -3.33 -29.09 6.02
C SER A 298 -4.25 -30.19 6.56
N ASP A 299 -5.52 -29.89 6.84
CA ASP A 299 -6.54 -30.85 7.26
C ASP A 299 -7.34 -31.47 6.08
N GLY A 300 -6.90 -31.23 4.84
CA GLY A 300 -7.50 -31.79 3.62
C GLY A 300 -8.72 -31.05 3.09
N ARG A 301 -9.17 -29.98 3.77
CA ARG A 301 -10.29 -29.17 3.29
C ARG A 301 -9.87 -28.30 2.11
N LYS A 302 -10.73 -28.20 1.11
CA LYS A 302 -10.59 -27.26 0.00
C LYS A 302 -11.35 -25.97 0.32
N VAL A 303 -10.67 -24.83 0.18
CA VAL A 303 -11.23 -23.51 0.50
C VAL A 303 -11.06 -22.56 -0.68
N LYS A 304 -12.13 -21.83 -1.01
CA LYS A 304 -12.10 -20.84 -2.10
C LYS A 304 -11.17 -19.70 -1.75
N CYS A 305 -10.34 -19.28 -2.70
CA CYS A 305 -9.33 -18.25 -2.53
C CYS A 305 -9.46 -17.18 -3.59
N VAL A 306 -9.45 -15.91 -3.16
CA VAL A 306 -9.29 -14.76 -4.06
C VAL A 306 -7.94 -14.13 -3.81
N VAL A 307 -7.19 -13.85 -4.87
CA VAL A 307 -5.84 -13.29 -4.81
C VAL A 307 -5.89 -11.83 -5.25
N SER A 308 -5.20 -10.96 -4.52
CA SER A 308 -4.98 -9.57 -4.94
C SER A 308 -3.58 -9.08 -4.63
N TYR A 309 -3.27 -7.88 -5.13
CA TYR A 309 -2.04 -7.20 -4.79
C TYR A 309 -2.00 -6.79 -3.33
N HIS A 310 -0.80 -6.82 -2.74
CA HIS A 310 -0.61 -6.34 -1.38
C HIS A 310 -0.83 -4.81 -1.30
N PRO A 311 -1.47 -4.25 -0.25
CA PRO A 311 -1.74 -2.82 -0.17
C PRO A 311 -0.47 -1.95 -0.24
N SER A 312 0.66 -2.44 0.27
CA SER A 312 1.95 -1.72 0.14
C SER A 312 2.40 -1.55 -1.31
N TYR A 313 2.07 -2.50 -2.21
CA TYR A 313 2.31 -2.37 -3.64
C TYR A 313 1.40 -1.31 -4.25
N LEU A 314 0.10 -1.31 -3.90
CA LEU A 314 -0.88 -0.33 -4.38
C LEU A 314 -0.56 1.11 -3.94
N LEU A 315 0.11 1.29 -2.80
CA LEU A 315 0.61 2.60 -2.38
C LEU A 315 1.77 3.10 -3.24
N ARG A 316 2.61 2.21 -3.76
CA ARG A 316 3.73 2.56 -4.67
C ARG A 316 3.27 2.65 -6.12
N SER A 317 2.21 1.94 -6.48
CA SER A 317 1.62 1.88 -7.82
C SER A 317 0.13 2.20 -7.78
N PRO A 318 -0.28 3.47 -7.57
CA PRO A 318 -1.69 3.83 -7.43
C PRO A 318 -2.57 3.46 -8.63
N GLY A 319 -2.02 3.40 -9.85
CA GLY A 319 -2.74 2.98 -11.06
C GLY A 319 -3.25 1.54 -11.01
N GLU A 320 -2.67 0.69 -10.15
CA GLU A 320 -3.10 -0.71 -9.99
C GLU A 320 -4.27 -0.86 -8.99
N LYS A 321 -4.78 0.24 -8.41
CA LYS A 321 -5.93 0.20 -7.49
C LYS A 321 -7.23 -0.25 -8.16
N ALA A 322 -7.44 0.08 -9.43
CA ALA A 322 -8.61 -0.38 -10.20
C ALA A 322 -8.66 -1.91 -10.28
N LYS A 323 -7.50 -2.53 -10.53
CA LYS A 323 -7.31 -3.99 -10.51
C LYS A 323 -7.60 -4.61 -9.15
N ALA A 324 -7.20 -3.96 -8.06
CA ALA A 324 -7.52 -4.41 -6.71
C ALA A 324 -9.02 -4.26 -6.39
N TRP A 325 -9.68 -3.25 -6.94
CA TRP A 325 -11.14 -3.09 -6.83
C TRP A 325 -11.89 -4.24 -7.50
N GLU A 326 -11.48 -4.66 -8.71
CA GLU A 326 -12.02 -5.85 -9.38
C GLU A 326 -11.90 -7.10 -8.49
N ASP A 327 -10.75 -7.29 -7.86
CA ASP A 327 -10.50 -8.41 -6.95
C ASP A 327 -11.41 -8.35 -5.70
N LEU A 328 -11.71 -7.16 -5.18
CA LEU A 328 -12.64 -6.97 -4.05
C LEU A 328 -14.09 -7.27 -4.44
N VAL A 329 -14.51 -6.88 -5.66
CA VAL A 329 -15.84 -7.22 -6.18
C VAL A 329 -15.96 -8.74 -6.34
N LEU A 330 -14.91 -9.40 -6.87
CA LEU A 330 -14.84 -10.85 -6.95
C LEU A 330 -14.93 -11.48 -5.56
N LEU A 331 -14.15 -11.01 -4.59
CA LEU A 331 -14.19 -11.48 -3.21
C LEU A 331 -15.61 -11.38 -2.63
N ARG A 332 -16.27 -10.23 -2.78
CA ARG A 332 -17.63 -10.02 -2.27
C ARG A 332 -18.63 -10.98 -2.91
N ARG A 333 -18.49 -11.27 -4.20
CA ARG A 333 -19.30 -12.29 -4.89
C ARG A 333 -19.02 -13.68 -4.33
N THR A 334 -17.75 -14.07 -4.18
CA THR A 334 -17.36 -15.37 -3.63
C THR A 334 -17.87 -15.57 -2.19
N MET A 335 -17.86 -14.53 -1.36
CA MET A 335 -18.44 -14.56 -0.01
C MET A 335 -19.94 -14.87 -0.05
N ARG A 336 -20.70 -14.20 -0.93
CA ARG A 336 -22.14 -14.46 -1.09
C ARG A 336 -22.42 -15.89 -1.54
N GLU A 337 -21.66 -16.39 -2.51
CA GLU A 337 -21.77 -17.78 -3.00
C GLU A 337 -21.40 -18.82 -1.93
N ALA A 338 -20.54 -18.45 -0.98
CA ALA A 338 -20.18 -19.28 0.18
C ALA A 338 -21.15 -19.13 1.36
N GLY A 339 -22.21 -18.33 1.24
CA GLY A 339 -23.17 -18.10 2.32
C GLY A 339 -22.64 -17.22 3.47
N ILE A 340 -21.52 -16.53 3.28
CA ILE A 340 -21.00 -15.59 4.27
C ILE A 340 -21.86 -14.32 4.24
N PRO A 341 -22.45 -13.88 5.37
CA PRO A 341 -23.28 -12.70 5.41
C PRO A 341 -22.45 -11.46 5.05
N VAL A 342 -22.96 -10.67 4.10
CA VAL A 342 -22.36 -9.41 3.68
C VAL A 342 -23.26 -8.28 4.14
N ARG A 343 -22.70 -7.31 4.86
CA ARG A 343 -23.47 -6.16 5.31
C ARG A 343 -23.98 -5.35 4.13
N GLU A 344 -25.18 -4.83 4.28
CA GLU A 344 -25.63 -3.74 3.43
C GLU A 344 -24.93 -2.47 3.88
N ARG A 345 -24.52 -1.65 2.91
CA ARG A 345 -23.91 -0.36 3.22
C ARG A 345 -25.02 0.53 3.74
N GLU A 346 -24.92 1.02 4.97
CA GLU A 346 -25.82 2.05 5.46
C GLU A 346 -25.73 3.24 4.50
N LYS A 347 -26.82 3.48 3.76
CA LYS A 347 -26.91 4.58 2.80
C LYS A 347 -26.96 5.87 3.61
N HIS A 348 -25.80 6.41 3.95
CA HIS A 348 -25.67 7.79 4.40
C HIS A 348 -25.73 8.67 3.15
N TRP A 349 -26.96 9.01 2.73
CA TRP A 349 -27.25 10.15 1.87
C TRP A 349 -27.76 11.30 2.75
#